data_AF-A0A090QL42-F1
#
_entry.id   AF-A0A090QL42-F1
#
_cell.length_a   1.000
_cell.length_b   1.000
_cell.length_c   1.000
_cell.angle_alpha   90.00
_cell.angle_beta   90.00
_cell.angle_gamma   90.00
#
_symmetry.space_group_name_H-M   'P 1'
#
loop_
_entity.id
_entity.type
_entity.pdbx_description
1 polymer ?
#
loop_
_entity_poly.entity_id
_entity_poly.type
_entity_poly.pdbx_seq_one_letter_code
_entity_poly.pdbx_strand_id
1 'polypeptide(L)'
;MMMDDSREFFHIALRKLGYSANTTDPEQIKAAYEELKKLMPNVLVFNSDYPANPYMAGETSLGMLWNGSAYMARQEGAPIDIVWPEEGAIFWMDSISIPKDAKNVEAAHKMIDFLLRPDNAAKIALEIGYPTPVATAKKLLPKEFVNDPMIYPPQAVMDAGEWQNSVGSANTLYEEYFQKLKAGE
;
A
#
# COMPACT_ATOMS: atom_id res chain seq x y z
N MET A 1 8.32 5.16 -10.76
CA MET A 1 7.82 3.78 -10.59
C MET A 1 6.37 3.83 -10.13
N MET A 2 5.52 2.89 -10.57
CA MET A 2 4.14 2.76 -10.06
C MET A 2 3.93 1.35 -9.48
N MET A 3 2.93 1.18 -8.61
CA MET A 3 2.60 -0.14 -8.04
C MET A 3 1.95 -1.01 -9.10
N ASP A 4 2.34 -2.29 -9.16
CA ASP A 4 1.70 -3.29 -10.00
C ASP A 4 0.39 -3.82 -9.37
N ASP A 5 -0.50 -2.89 -9.01
CA ASP A 5 -1.78 -3.14 -8.38
C ASP A 5 -2.83 -2.20 -8.99
N SER A 6 -3.91 -2.77 -9.53
CA SER A 6 -4.94 -2.02 -10.24
C SER A 6 -5.65 -1.00 -9.33
N ARG A 7 -5.88 -1.36 -8.07
CA ARG A 7 -6.62 -0.54 -7.12
C ARG A 7 -5.75 0.60 -6.61
N GLU A 8 -4.48 0.37 -6.31
CA GLU A 8 -3.56 1.43 -5.89
C GLU A 8 -3.26 2.40 -7.03
N PHE A 9 -3.04 1.90 -8.26
CA PHE A 9 -2.77 2.76 -9.40
C PHE A 9 -3.98 3.59 -9.82
N PHE A 10 -5.20 3.06 -9.74
CA PHE A 10 -6.40 3.87 -9.96
C PHE A 10 -6.69 4.85 -8.83
N HIS A 11 -6.32 4.51 -7.59
CA HIS A 11 -6.51 5.39 -6.44
C HIS A 11 -5.93 6.78 -6.73
N ILE A 12 -4.68 6.86 -7.24
CA ILE A 12 -4.02 8.15 -7.47
C ILE A 12 -4.78 9.05 -8.46
N ALA A 13 -5.31 8.49 -9.54
CA ALA A 13 -6.04 9.23 -10.56
C ALA A 13 -7.44 9.62 -10.06
N LEU A 14 -8.11 8.73 -9.33
CA LEU A 14 -9.42 9.02 -8.73
C LEU A 14 -9.32 10.18 -7.75
N ARG A 15 -8.32 10.16 -6.84
CA ARG A 15 -8.11 11.24 -5.87
C ARG A 15 -7.75 12.56 -6.56
N LYS A 16 -6.89 12.52 -7.57
CA LYS A 16 -6.58 13.70 -8.41
C LYS A 16 -7.83 14.32 -9.04
N LEU A 17 -8.78 13.49 -9.47
CA LEU A 17 -10.03 13.94 -10.09
C LEU A 17 -11.11 14.34 -9.06
N GLY A 18 -10.83 14.22 -7.76
CA GLY A 18 -11.78 14.52 -6.69
C GLY A 18 -12.82 13.43 -6.45
N TYR A 19 -12.62 12.22 -6.98
CA TYR A 19 -13.47 11.06 -6.76
C TYR A 19 -13.00 10.22 -5.57
N SER A 20 -13.91 9.44 -5.00
CA SER A 20 -13.53 8.40 -4.04
C SER A 20 -12.69 7.34 -4.73
N ALA A 21 -11.63 6.89 -4.06
CA ALA A 21 -10.82 5.77 -4.52
C ALA A 21 -11.60 4.45 -4.57
N ASN A 22 -12.74 4.38 -3.88
CA ASN A 22 -13.63 3.23 -3.79
C ASN A 22 -14.89 3.38 -4.65
N THR A 23 -14.88 4.28 -5.63
CA THR A 23 -16.02 4.44 -6.53
C THR A 23 -16.37 3.14 -7.25
N THR A 24 -17.66 2.90 -7.42
CA THR A 24 -18.19 1.81 -8.25
C THR A 24 -18.87 2.36 -9.51
N ASP A 25 -18.73 3.67 -9.77
CA ASP A 25 -19.29 4.34 -10.93
C ASP A 25 -18.37 4.12 -12.15
N PRO A 26 -18.85 3.41 -13.19
CA PRO A 26 -18.05 3.11 -14.38
C PRO A 26 -17.49 4.36 -15.08
N GLU A 27 -18.22 5.48 -15.07
CA GLU A 27 -17.79 6.70 -15.74
C GLU A 27 -16.63 7.37 -14.99
N GLN A 28 -16.64 7.32 -13.65
CA GLN A 28 -15.52 7.81 -12.83
C GLN A 28 -14.28 6.92 -13.00
N ILE A 29 -14.47 5.60 -13.06
CA ILE A 29 -13.40 4.63 -13.31
C ILE A 29 -12.78 4.86 -14.68
N LYS A 30 -13.61 5.05 -15.72
CA LYS A 30 -13.16 5.37 -17.06
C LYS A 30 -12.45 6.73 -17.12
N ALA A 31 -12.94 7.75 -16.42
CA ALA A 31 -12.26 9.03 -16.34
C ALA A 31 -10.86 8.90 -15.70
N ALA A 32 -10.72 8.07 -14.66
CA ALA A 32 -9.42 7.76 -14.07
C ALA A 32 -8.50 7.01 -15.05
N TYR A 33 -9.03 6.05 -15.81
CA TYR A 33 -8.27 5.36 -16.86
C TYR A 33 -7.71 6.35 -17.90
N GLU A 34 -8.53 7.26 -18.43
CA GLU A 34 -8.08 8.27 -19.40
C GLU A 34 -7.04 9.23 -18.81
N GLU A 35 -7.10 9.51 -17.51
CA GLU A 35 -6.10 10.29 -16.82
C GLU A 35 -4.78 9.51 -16.64
N LEU A 36 -4.85 8.22 -16.29
CA LEU A 36 -3.69 7.35 -16.18
C LEU A 36 -2.99 7.14 -17.52
N LYS A 37 -3.71 7.11 -18.64
CA LYS A 37 -3.10 7.08 -19.98
C LYS A 37 -2.12 8.22 -20.21
N LYS A 38 -2.43 9.43 -19.69
CA LYS A 38 -1.53 10.59 -19.78
C LYS A 38 -0.28 10.43 -18.92
N LEU A 39 -0.37 9.63 -17.86
CA LEU A 39 0.73 9.32 -16.95
C LEU A 39 1.66 8.22 -17.49
N MET A 40 1.13 7.28 -18.27
CA MET A 40 1.88 6.12 -18.79
C MET A 40 3.23 6.45 -19.46
N PRO A 41 3.38 7.52 -20.26
CA PRO A 41 4.69 7.89 -20.82
C PRO A 41 5.78 8.17 -19.77
N ASN A 42 5.40 8.47 -18.53
CA ASN A 42 6.32 8.73 -17.42
C ASN A 42 6.58 7.47 -16.57
N VAL A 43 5.87 6.37 -16.81
CA VAL A 43 6.01 5.15 -16.03
C VAL A 43 7.15 4.29 -16.57
N LEU A 44 8.25 4.24 -15.82
CA LEU A 44 9.44 3.45 -16.18
C LEU A 44 9.31 1.97 -15.84
N VAL A 45 8.65 1.64 -14.73
CA VAL A 45 8.52 0.28 -14.20
C VAL A 45 7.31 0.19 -13.27
N PHE A 46 6.70 -0.99 -13.23
CA PHE A 46 5.72 -1.40 -12.24
C PHE A 46 6.36 -2.40 -11.26
N ASN A 47 6.17 -2.23 -9.95
CA ASN A 47 6.69 -3.18 -8.96
C ASN A 47 5.83 -3.21 -7.70
N SER A 48 5.42 -4.42 -7.29
CA SER A 48 4.70 -4.68 -6.02
C SER A 48 5.26 -5.87 -5.24
N ASP A 49 6.49 -6.31 -5.55
CA ASP A 49 7.18 -7.37 -4.80
C ASP A 49 8.02 -6.76 -3.66
N TYR A 50 8.95 -5.88 -4.03
CA TYR A 50 9.72 -5.06 -3.10
C TYR A 50 9.91 -3.68 -3.74
N PRO A 51 8.93 -2.77 -3.58
CA PRO A 51 8.88 -1.53 -4.35
C PRO A 51 10.03 -0.57 -4.08
N ALA A 52 10.83 -0.76 -3.03
CA ALA A 52 12.02 0.06 -2.83
C ALA A 52 13.17 -0.29 -3.80
N ASN A 53 13.19 -1.51 -4.35
CA ASN A 53 14.32 -2.01 -5.14
C ASN A 53 14.65 -1.15 -6.38
N PRO A 54 13.67 -0.74 -7.22
CA PRO A 54 13.96 0.14 -8.36
C PRO A 54 14.53 1.51 -7.97
N TYR A 55 14.23 2.01 -6.76
CA TYR A 55 14.82 3.25 -6.25
C TYR A 55 16.28 3.03 -5.82
N MET A 56 16.55 1.96 -5.08
CA MET A 56 17.90 1.62 -4.63
C MET A 56 18.84 1.29 -5.79
N ALA A 57 18.31 0.67 -6.86
CA ALA A 57 19.03 0.38 -8.09
C ALA A 57 19.25 1.63 -8.97
N GLY A 58 18.64 2.77 -8.65
CA GLY A 58 18.72 4.00 -9.45
C GLY A 58 17.92 3.95 -10.75
N GLU A 59 17.03 2.98 -10.93
CA GLU A 59 16.16 2.86 -12.11
C GLU A 59 15.05 3.92 -12.10
N THR A 60 14.59 4.33 -10.92
CA THR A 60 13.61 5.41 -10.76
C THR A 60 13.96 6.34 -9.60
N SER A 61 13.61 7.62 -9.72
CA SER A 61 13.88 8.63 -8.69
C SER A 61 12.63 9.13 -7.96
N LEU A 62 11.44 8.87 -8.50
CA LEU A 62 10.16 9.28 -7.93
C LEU A 62 9.06 8.29 -8.35
N GLY A 63 8.04 8.14 -7.51
CA GLY A 63 6.89 7.31 -7.78
C GLY A 63 6.15 6.88 -6.52
N MET A 64 5.35 5.84 -6.64
CA MET A 64 4.68 5.20 -5.52
C MET A 64 5.65 4.34 -4.73
N LEU A 65 5.53 4.32 -3.40
CA LEU A 65 6.32 3.45 -2.54
C LEU A 65 5.54 3.13 -1.25
N TRP A 66 5.52 1.86 -0.85
CA TRP A 66 4.96 1.47 0.44
C TRP A 66 5.90 1.90 1.57
N ASN A 67 5.33 2.44 2.64
CA ASN A 67 6.10 3.04 3.73
C ASN A 67 6.99 2.03 4.47
N GLY A 68 6.57 0.78 4.64
CA GLY A 68 7.41 -0.27 5.22
C GLY A 68 8.62 -0.61 4.36
N SER A 69 8.45 -0.68 3.02
CA SER A 69 9.57 -0.86 2.10
C SER A 69 10.53 0.33 2.11
N ALA A 70 10.02 1.57 2.22
CA ALA A 70 10.86 2.75 2.41
C ALA A 70 11.67 2.69 3.71
N TYR A 71 11.05 2.26 4.82
CA TYR A 71 11.73 2.06 6.08
C TYR A 71 12.89 1.06 5.95
N MET A 72 12.64 -0.13 5.38
CA MET A 72 13.68 -1.14 5.19
C MET A 72 14.84 -0.61 4.35
N ALA A 73 14.54 0.04 3.22
CA ALA A 73 15.57 0.63 2.37
C ALA A 73 16.40 1.71 3.08
N ARG A 74 15.77 2.56 3.92
CA ARG A 74 16.50 3.54 4.74
C ARG A 74 17.41 2.88 5.78
N GLN A 75 17.00 1.75 6.38
CA GLN A 75 17.87 0.97 7.26
C GLN A 75 19.11 0.42 6.53
N GLU A 76 18.98 0.13 5.23
CA GLU A 76 20.08 -0.27 4.35
C GLU A 76 20.92 0.93 3.85
N GLY A 77 20.59 2.15 4.26
CA GLY A 77 21.31 3.38 3.90
C GLY A 77 20.83 4.04 2.60
N ALA A 78 19.71 3.60 2.02
CA ALA A 78 19.15 4.25 0.85
C ALA A 78 18.61 5.65 1.20
N PRO A 79 18.92 6.69 0.40
CA PRO A 79 18.44 8.05 0.61
C PRO A 79 17.01 8.22 0.07
N ILE A 80 16.06 7.51 0.68
CA ILE A 80 14.64 7.51 0.30
C ILE A 80 13.84 8.30 1.32
N ASP A 81 12.98 9.19 0.82
CA ASP A 81 11.99 9.92 1.60
C ASP A 81 10.57 9.59 1.12
N ILE A 82 9.60 9.61 2.03
CA ILE A 82 8.17 9.55 1.73
C ILE A 82 7.58 10.94 1.85
N VAL A 83 6.82 11.33 0.83
CA VAL A 83 6.01 12.55 0.82
C VAL A 83 4.54 12.14 0.79
N TRP A 84 3.76 12.67 1.73
CA TRP A 84 2.31 12.45 1.76
C TRP A 84 1.63 13.39 0.75
N PRO A 85 0.85 12.86 -0.22
CA PRO A 85 0.20 13.68 -1.24
C PRO A 85 -0.93 14.52 -0.64
N GLU A 86 -1.12 15.75 -1.15
CA GLU A 86 -2.14 16.69 -0.68
C GLU A 86 -3.56 16.18 -0.96
N GLU A 87 -3.75 15.40 -2.02
CA GLU A 87 -5.02 14.79 -2.42
C GLU A 87 -5.44 13.61 -1.52
N GLY A 88 -4.54 13.15 -0.66
CA GLY A 88 -4.75 12.06 0.28
C GLY A 88 -3.92 10.81 -0.02
N ALA A 89 -3.40 10.19 1.04
CA ALA A 89 -2.64 8.94 0.95
C ALA A 89 -3.55 7.70 0.79
N ILE A 90 -2.98 6.64 0.23
CA ILE A 90 -3.61 5.32 0.13
C ILE A 90 -3.40 4.58 1.45
N PHE A 91 -4.48 4.15 2.10
CA PHE A 91 -4.40 3.27 3.27
C PHE A 91 -4.97 1.88 2.98
N TRP A 92 -4.31 0.85 3.49
CA TRP A 92 -4.74 -0.54 3.35
C TRP A 92 -4.34 -1.33 4.60
N MET A 93 -4.93 -2.51 4.76
CA MET A 93 -4.62 -3.42 5.86
C MET A 93 -4.74 -4.86 5.39
N ASP A 94 -3.65 -5.61 5.52
CA ASP A 94 -3.66 -7.05 5.31
C ASP A 94 -4.21 -7.78 6.54
N SER A 95 -5.06 -8.77 6.30
CA SER A 95 -5.68 -9.59 7.34
C SER A 95 -5.43 -11.07 7.10
N ILE A 96 -5.03 -11.79 8.14
CA ILE A 96 -4.84 -13.24 8.06
C ILE A 96 -6.21 -13.91 7.98
N SER A 97 -6.39 -14.76 6.97
CA SER A 97 -7.61 -15.55 6.76
C SER A 97 -7.29 -17.04 6.72
N ILE A 98 -8.19 -17.88 7.23
CA ILE A 98 -8.09 -19.35 7.13
C ILE A 98 -8.91 -19.81 5.93
N PRO A 99 -8.30 -20.43 4.90
CA PRO A 99 -9.06 -20.97 3.77
C PRO A 99 -10.09 -21.99 4.23
N LYS A 100 -11.28 -21.99 3.61
CA LYS A 100 -12.39 -22.89 3.95
C LYS A 100 -11.98 -24.37 3.93
N ASP A 101 -11.08 -24.73 3.02
CA ASP A 101 -10.65 -26.13 2.80
C ASP A 101 -9.31 -26.46 3.48
N ALA A 102 -8.83 -25.60 4.39
CA ALA A 102 -7.58 -25.79 5.11
C ALA A 102 -7.55 -27.12 5.86
N LYS A 103 -6.48 -27.89 5.64
CA LYS A 103 -6.34 -29.25 6.22
C LYS A 103 -5.95 -29.24 7.69
N ASN A 104 -5.43 -28.12 8.21
CA ASN A 104 -4.98 -28.02 9.59
C ASN A 104 -5.39 -26.67 10.21
N VAL A 105 -6.69 -26.53 10.48
CA VAL A 105 -7.29 -25.32 11.07
C VAL A 105 -6.74 -25.03 12.46
N GLU A 106 -6.47 -26.06 13.26
CA GLU A 106 -5.91 -25.89 14.61
C GLU A 106 -4.51 -25.26 14.57
N ALA A 107 -3.63 -25.72 13.67
CA ALA A 107 -2.32 -25.11 13.50
C ALA A 107 -2.41 -23.67 12.97
N ALA A 108 -3.38 -23.37 12.09
CA ALA A 108 -3.61 -22.01 11.62
C ALA A 108 -4.00 -21.07 12.75
N HIS A 109 -4.90 -21.49 13.66
CA HIS A 109 -5.21 -20.71 14.87
C HIS A 109 -4.00 -20.52 15.77
N LYS A 110 -3.20 -21.57 16.01
CA LYS A 110 -1.95 -21.44 16.79
C LYS A 110 -0.96 -20.46 16.17
N MET A 111 -0.89 -20.39 14.84
CA MET A 111 -0.06 -19.42 14.13
C MET A 111 -0.60 -17.99 14.28
N ILE A 112 -1.91 -17.79 14.16
CA ILE A 112 -2.55 -16.49 14.39
C ILE A 112 -2.30 -16.04 15.83
N ASP A 113 -2.52 -16.90 16.82
CA ASP A 113 -2.22 -16.62 18.23
C ASP A 113 -0.75 -16.27 18.43
N PHE A 114 0.16 -17.02 17.78
CA PHE A 114 1.59 -16.74 17.81
C PHE A 114 1.90 -15.32 17.32
N LEU A 115 1.35 -14.92 16.17
CA LEU A 115 1.59 -13.61 15.55
C LEU A 115 0.97 -12.46 16.33
N LEU A 116 -0.16 -12.68 17.00
CA LEU A 116 -0.85 -11.68 17.81
C LEU A 116 -0.19 -11.42 19.18
N ARG A 117 0.80 -12.23 19.60
CA ARG A 117 1.54 -11.96 20.83
C ARG A 117 2.32 -10.65 20.71
N PRO A 118 2.28 -9.76 21.73
CA PRO A 118 2.83 -8.41 21.63
C PRO A 118 4.31 -8.34 21.25
N ASP A 119 5.12 -9.25 21.79
CA ASP A 119 6.56 -9.36 21.51
C ASP A 119 6.84 -9.76 20.06
N ASN A 120 6.08 -10.72 19.53
CA ASN A 120 6.20 -11.14 18.13
C ASN A 120 5.73 -10.04 17.16
N ALA A 121 4.57 -9.43 17.42
CA ALA A 121 4.06 -8.34 16.60
C ALA A 121 4.99 -7.12 16.60
N ALA A 122 5.60 -6.77 17.75
CA ALA A 122 6.58 -5.70 17.83
C ALA A 122 7.87 -6.03 17.07
N LYS A 123 8.37 -7.28 17.20
CA LYS A 123 9.54 -7.74 16.46
C LYS A 123 9.33 -7.66 14.95
N ILE A 124 8.17 -8.13 14.47
CA ILE A 124 7.83 -8.05 13.04
C ILE A 124 7.78 -6.60 12.59
N ALA A 125 7.06 -5.72 13.29
CA ALA A 125 6.95 -4.32 12.92
C ALA A 125 8.31 -3.62 12.80
N LEU A 126 9.24 -3.87 13.73
CA LEU A 126 10.60 -3.34 13.68
C LEU A 126 11.42 -3.84 12.49
N GLU A 127 11.22 -5.11 12.13
CA GLU A 127 11.95 -5.76 11.03
C GLU A 127 11.50 -5.21 9.67
N ILE A 128 10.18 -5.11 9.45
CA ILE A 128 9.63 -4.81 8.12
C ILE A 128 9.11 -3.37 7.96
N GLY A 129 9.11 -2.57 9.04
CA GLY A 129 8.77 -1.15 8.99
C GLY A 129 7.27 -0.83 8.92
N TYR A 130 6.39 -1.83 8.87
CA TYR A 130 4.95 -1.60 8.81
C TYR A 130 4.34 -1.41 10.21
N PRO A 131 3.38 -0.48 10.38
CA PRO A 131 2.71 -0.26 11.66
C PRO A 131 1.89 -1.49 12.07
N THR A 132 2.10 -1.96 13.30
CA THR A 132 1.30 -3.08 13.84
C THR A 132 -0.09 -2.61 14.32
N PRO A 133 -1.17 -3.35 14.01
CA PRO A 133 -2.50 -3.11 14.58
C PRO A 133 -2.64 -3.65 16.01
N VAL A 134 -1.67 -4.43 16.52
CA VAL A 134 -1.68 -4.99 17.87
C VAL A 134 -1.35 -3.88 18.88
N ALA A 135 -2.37 -3.25 19.45
CA ALA A 135 -2.22 -2.08 20.32
C ALA A 135 -1.29 -2.33 21.54
N THR A 136 -1.24 -3.55 22.05
CA THR A 136 -0.34 -3.95 23.15
C THR A 136 1.12 -4.05 22.71
N ALA A 137 1.39 -4.38 21.44
CA ALA A 137 2.73 -4.44 20.86
C ALA A 137 3.33 -3.04 20.68
N LYS A 138 2.49 -2.03 20.36
CA LYS A 138 2.95 -0.63 20.18
C LYS A 138 3.71 -0.08 21.39
N LYS A 139 3.39 -0.54 22.60
CA LYS A 139 4.07 -0.14 23.85
C LYS A 139 5.50 -0.69 23.99
N LEU A 140 5.82 -1.74 23.24
CA LEU A 140 7.13 -2.40 23.23
C LEU A 140 8.06 -1.84 22.16
N LEU A 141 7.53 -1.03 21.23
CA LEU A 141 8.31 -0.43 20.15
C LEU A 141 9.13 0.77 20.66
N PRO A 142 10.33 1.00 20.09
CA PRO A 142 11.12 2.19 20.38
C PRO A 142 10.38 3.48 20.03
N LYS A 143 10.67 4.57 20.77
CA LYS A 143 9.97 5.85 20.59
C LYS A 143 10.21 6.45 19.21
N GLU A 144 11.43 6.30 18.69
CA GLU A 144 11.82 6.73 17.36
C GLU A 144 10.97 6.07 16.26
N PHE A 145 10.65 4.78 16.41
CA PHE A 145 9.78 4.06 15.47
C PHE A 145 8.33 4.52 15.59
N VAL A 146 7.82 4.64 16.82
CA VAL A 146 6.43 5.05 17.08
C VAL A 146 6.16 6.50 16.68
N ASN A 147 7.18 7.35 16.73
CA ASN A 147 7.09 8.76 16.39
C ASN A 147 7.53 9.06 14.94
N ASP A 148 7.94 8.05 14.15
CA ASP A 148 8.29 8.26 12.74
C ASP A 148 6.99 8.52 11.94
N PRO A 149 6.80 9.73 11.38
CA PRO A 149 5.58 10.09 10.64
C PRO A 149 5.46 9.37 9.28
N MET A 150 6.48 8.65 8.82
CA MET A 150 6.37 7.77 7.65
C MET A 150 5.74 6.42 8.04
N ILE A 151 5.92 5.96 9.27
CA ILE A 151 5.38 4.70 9.78
C ILE A 151 3.98 4.92 10.39
N TYR A 152 3.88 5.89 11.29
CA TYR A 152 2.65 6.31 11.94
C TYR A 152 2.31 7.73 11.48
N PRO A 153 1.60 7.88 10.35
CA PRO A 153 1.30 9.18 9.76
C PRO A 153 0.54 10.11 10.74
N PRO A 154 0.78 11.43 10.68
CA PRO A 154 0.00 12.40 11.43
C PRO A 154 -1.50 12.31 11.12
N GLN A 155 -2.35 12.67 12.08
CA GLN A 155 -3.80 12.59 11.90
C GLN A 155 -4.31 13.37 10.68
N ALA A 156 -3.72 14.52 10.36
CA ALA A 156 -4.10 15.29 9.18
C ALA A 156 -3.89 14.52 7.86
N VAL A 157 -2.85 13.67 7.78
CA VAL A 157 -2.62 12.79 6.63
C VAL A 157 -3.65 11.67 6.59
N MET A 158 -3.99 11.10 7.76
CA MET A 158 -5.04 10.10 7.89
C MET A 158 -6.39 10.63 7.45
N ASP A 159 -6.74 11.86 7.83
CA ASP A 159 -8.01 12.50 7.53
C ASP A 159 -8.13 12.88 6.04
N ALA A 160 -7.01 13.21 5.39
CA ALA A 160 -6.97 13.52 3.96
C ALA A 160 -6.98 12.27 3.06
N GLY A 161 -6.39 11.18 3.53
CA GLY A 161 -6.30 9.92 2.81
C GLY A 161 -7.58 9.09 2.81
N GLU A 162 -7.53 7.94 2.14
CA GLU A 162 -8.67 7.05 2.00
C GLU A 162 -8.24 5.59 2.13
N TRP A 163 -9.00 4.81 2.91
CA TRP A 163 -8.81 3.37 3.02
C TRP A 163 -9.34 2.66 1.78
N GLN A 164 -8.58 1.74 1.21
CA GLN A 164 -9.08 0.85 0.17
C GLN A 164 -10.12 -0.11 0.76
N ASN A 165 -11.32 -0.07 0.16
CA ASN A 165 -12.43 -0.93 0.49
C ASN A 165 -12.80 -1.82 -0.70
N SER A 166 -13.63 -2.83 -0.43
CA SER A 166 -14.19 -3.65 -1.50
C SER A 166 -15.07 -2.80 -2.42
N VAL A 167 -14.84 -2.94 -3.72
CA VAL A 167 -15.68 -2.37 -4.79
C VAL A 167 -16.57 -3.41 -5.46
N GLY A 168 -16.66 -4.62 -4.89
CA GLY A 168 -17.44 -5.73 -5.42
C GLY A 168 -17.11 -6.04 -6.89
N SER A 169 -18.14 -6.19 -7.72
CA SER A 169 -17.99 -6.53 -9.14
C SER A 169 -17.31 -5.43 -9.97
N ALA A 170 -17.23 -4.19 -9.48
CA ALA A 170 -16.53 -3.12 -10.19
C ALA A 170 -15.02 -3.42 -10.31
N ASN A 171 -14.47 -4.30 -9.46
CA ASN A 171 -13.05 -4.69 -9.54
C ASN A 171 -12.67 -5.23 -10.92
N THR A 172 -13.58 -5.93 -11.60
CA THR A 172 -13.33 -6.43 -12.95
C THR A 172 -13.01 -5.30 -13.94
N LEU A 173 -13.68 -4.14 -13.80
CA LEU A 173 -13.44 -2.98 -14.67
C LEU A 173 -12.09 -2.31 -14.37
N TYR A 174 -11.72 -2.23 -13.08
CA TYR A 174 -10.39 -1.75 -12.67
C TYR A 174 -9.28 -2.61 -13.26
N GLU A 175 -9.40 -3.93 -13.14
CA GLU A 175 -8.44 -4.88 -13.70
C GLU A 175 -8.36 -4.78 -15.23
N GLU A 176 -9.51 -4.76 -15.91
CA GLU A 176 -9.55 -4.67 -17.37
C GLU A 176 -8.80 -3.42 -17.88
N TYR A 177 -9.12 -2.25 -17.31
CA TYR A 177 -8.45 -1.02 -17.71
C TYR A 177 -6.98 -0.98 -17.29
N PHE A 178 -6.62 -1.57 -16.15
CA PHE A 178 -5.22 -1.67 -15.75
C PHE A 178 -4.39 -2.50 -16.73
N GLN A 179 -4.91 -3.64 -17.18
CA GLN A 179 -4.22 -4.46 -18.19
C GLN A 179 -4.11 -3.72 -19.53
N LYS A 180 -5.13 -2.97 -19.94
CA LYS A 180 -5.09 -2.11 -21.14
C LYS A 180 -3.98 -1.05 -21.05
N LEU A 181 -3.86 -0.37 -19.90
CA LEU A 181 -2.79 0.59 -19.65
C LEU A 181 -1.41 -0.07 -19.80
N LYS A 182 -1.20 -1.23 -19.19
CA LYS A 182 0.07 -1.98 -19.30
C LYS A 182 0.36 -2.47 -20.73
N ALA A 183 -0.68 -2.72 -21.53
CA ALA A 183 -0.56 -3.09 -22.93
C ALA A 183 -0.34 -1.89 -23.88
N GLY A 184 -0.50 -0.65 -23.39
CA GLY A 184 -0.33 0.57 -24.18
C GLY A 184 -1.58 0.98 -24.98
N GLU A 185 -2.77 0.55 -24.56
CA GLU A 185 -4.06 0.84 -25.21
C GLU A 185 -4.76 2.12 -24.75
#